data_AF-A0A6M3LX03-F1
#
_entry.id   AF-A0A6M3LX03-F1
#
_cell.length_a   1.000
_cell.length_b   1.000
_cell.length_c   1.000
_cell.angle_alpha   90.00
_cell.angle_beta   90.00
_cell.angle_gamma   90.00
#
_symmetry.space_group_name_H-M   'P 1'
#
loop_
_entity.id
_entity.type
_entity.pdbx_description
1 polymer ?
#
loop_
_entity_poly.entity_id
_entity_poly.type
_entity_poly.pdbx_seq_one_letter_code
_entity_poly.pdbx_strand_id
1 'polypeptide(L)'
;MERLHPDSFSWSRWRRGTLIWEHLKIPCRHYFIVREAKILRKYVVGWLEGDRLVCRPKKDKIAVMFLINNTFCWTHLRKEEFYAVFK
;
A
#
# COMPACT_ATOMS: atom_id res chain seq x y z
N MET A 1 4.76 -2.43 11.51
CA MET A 1 4.14 -3.16 10.39
C MET A 1 4.97 -4.41 10.14
N GLU A 2 4.34 -5.47 9.65
CA GLU A 2 5.01 -6.74 9.36
C GLU A 2 4.96 -7.08 7.86
N ARG A 3 5.82 -8.01 7.46
CA ARG A 3 5.81 -8.57 6.11
C ARG A 3 4.72 -9.64 6.05
N LEU A 4 3.81 -9.54 5.09
CA LEU A 4 2.65 -10.42 4.99
C LEU A 4 2.90 -11.60 4.05
N HIS A 5 2.06 -12.65 4.16
CA HIS A 5 2.08 -13.77 3.22
C HIS A 5 1.63 -13.32 1.83
N PRO A 6 2.21 -13.85 0.72
CA PRO A 6 1.77 -13.52 -0.64
C PRO A 6 0.26 -13.58 -0.87
N ASP A 7 -0.41 -14.58 -0.28
CA ASP A 7 -1.86 -14.79 -0.44
C ASP A 7 -2.73 -13.78 0.32
N SER A 8 -2.13 -12.95 1.20
CA SER A 8 -2.85 -11.87 1.86
C SER A 8 -3.30 -10.78 0.87
N PHE A 9 -2.63 -10.70 -0.29
CA PHE A 9 -2.91 -9.77 -1.36
C PHE A 9 -3.73 -10.48 -2.45
N SER A 10 -5.00 -10.13 -2.55
CA SER A 10 -5.93 -10.67 -3.56
C SER A 10 -6.42 -9.58 -4.52
N TRP A 11 -6.88 -9.98 -5.70
CA TRP A 11 -7.55 -9.06 -6.64
C TRP A 11 -8.81 -8.41 -6.05
N SER A 12 -9.52 -9.09 -5.14
CA SER A 12 -10.73 -8.55 -4.49
C SER A 12 -10.43 -7.38 -3.55
N ARG A 13 -9.27 -7.41 -2.89
CA ARG A 13 -8.74 -6.34 -2.03
C ARG A 13 -7.85 -5.35 -2.80
N TRP A 14 -7.49 -5.70 -4.04
CA TRP A 14 -6.67 -4.86 -4.90
C TRP A 14 -7.48 -3.69 -5.41
N ARG A 15 -6.89 -2.50 -5.33
CA ARG A 15 -7.51 -1.26 -5.80
C ARG A 15 -6.49 -0.48 -6.63
N ARG A 16 -6.94 0.05 -7.76
CA ARG A 16 -6.06 0.57 -8.82
C ARG A 16 -5.50 1.95 -8.47
N GLY A 17 -4.63 2.04 -7.46
CA GLY A 17 -4.02 3.32 -7.04
C GLY A 17 -5.03 4.37 -6.57
N THR A 18 -6.31 4.03 -6.48
CA THR A 18 -7.40 4.93 -6.09
C THR A 18 -7.72 4.83 -4.62
N LEU A 19 -7.14 3.91 -3.86
CA LEU A 19 -7.64 3.62 -2.53
C LEU A 19 -7.31 4.68 -1.48
N ILE A 20 -6.08 5.17 -1.53
CA ILE A 20 -5.61 6.28 -0.72
C ILE A 20 -6.48 7.53 -1.02
N TRP A 21 -7.01 7.65 -2.24
CA TRP A 21 -7.97 8.70 -2.61
C TRP A 21 -9.41 8.38 -2.16
N GLU A 22 -9.93 7.18 -2.43
CA GLU A 22 -11.31 6.78 -2.16
C GLU A 22 -11.61 6.85 -0.66
N HIS A 23 -10.69 6.36 0.17
CA HIS A 23 -10.88 6.24 1.62
C HIS A 23 -10.18 7.33 2.44
N LEU A 24 -9.03 7.85 1.99
CA LEU A 24 -8.25 8.87 2.74
C LEU A 24 -8.18 10.23 2.03
N LYS A 25 -8.74 10.36 0.82
CA LYS A 25 -8.68 11.59 -0.02
C LYS A 25 -7.26 12.08 -0.31
N ILE A 26 -6.29 11.18 -0.30
CA ILE A 26 -4.89 11.46 -0.60
C ILE A 26 -4.61 11.03 -2.06
N PRO A 27 -4.12 11.91 -2.93
CA PRO A 27 -3.72 11.52 -4.28
C PRO A 27 -2.58 10.51 -4.28
N CYS A 28 -2.64 9.50 -5.14
CA CYS A 28 -1.56 8.53 -5.32
C CYS A 28 -0.40 9.10 -6.16
N ARG A 29 0.19 10.19 -5.67
CA ARG A 29 1.39 10.84 -6.23
C ARG A 29 2.44 10.95 -5.14
N HIS A 30 3.71 10.78 -5.51
CA HIS A 30 4.86 10.78 -4.60
C HIS A 30 4.78 11.86 -3.50
N TYR A 31 4.66 13.13 -3.89
CA TYR A 31 4.58 14.25 -2.95
C TYR A 31 3.49 14.07 -1.87
N PHE A 32 2.28 13.67 -2.26
CA PHE A 32 1.16 13.49 -1.34
C PHE A 32 1.33 12.24 -0.47
N ILE A 33 1.87 11.15 -1.02
CA ILE A 33 2.16 9.93 -0.26
C ILE A 33 3.15 10.22 0.87
N VAL A 34 4.23 10.96 0.57
CA VAL A 34 5.25 11.33 1.55
C VAL A 34 4.71 12.35 2.56
N ARG A 35 4.02 13.41 2.10
CA ARG A 35 3.45 14.44 2.97
C ARG A 35 2.49 13.87 4.00
N GLU A 36 1.69 12.87 3.61
CA GLU A 36 0.64 12.29 4.44
C GLU A 36 1.10 11.03 5.19
N ALA A 37 2.41 10.85 5.36
CA ALA A 37 3.00 9.66 5.98
C ALA A 37 2.38 9.32 7.35
N LYS A 38 2.09 10.32 8.19
CA LYS A 38 1.45 10.11 9.50
C LYS A 38 0.10 9.39 9.39
N ILE A 39 -0.71 9.76 8.41
CA ILE A 39 -2.03 9.12 8.17
C ILE A 39 -1.83 7.71 7.63
N LEU A 40 -0.93 7.52 6.66
CA LEU A 40 -0.65 6.20 6.09
C LEU A 40 -0.14 5.21 7.14
N ARG A 41 0.75 5.66 8.05
CA ARG A 41 1.24 4.86 9.18
C ARG A 41 0.14 4.44 10.16
N LYS A 42 -0.93 5.23 10.30
CA LYS A 42 -2.06 4.89 11.19
C LYS A 42 -2.86 3.68 10.69
N TYR A 43 -2.97 3.52 9.38
CA TYR A 43 -3.84 2.51 8.77
C TYR A 43 -3.08 1.32 8.17
N VAL A 44 -1.75 1.36 8.12
CA VAL A 44 -0.94 0.29 7.53
C VAL A 44 -1.01 -0.98 8.39
N VAL A 45 -1.21 -2.10 7.72
CA VAL A 45 -1.22 -3.44 8.34
C VAL A 45 0.11 -4.13 8.07
N GLY A 46 0.53 -4.14 6.81
CA GLY A 46 1.75 -4.81 6.42
C GLY A 46 2.09 -4.62 4.95
N TRP A 47 3.13 -5.31 4.51
CA TRP A 47 3.71 -5.12 3.18
C TRP A 47 4.29 -6.41 2.59
N LEU A 48 4.56 -6.37 1.28
CA LEU A 48 5.26 -7.41 0.55
C LEU A 48 6.01 -6.80 -0.64
N GLU A 49 7.16 -7.34 -1.02
CA GLU A 49 7.81 -6.98 -2.27
C GLU A 49 6.88 -7.30 -3.45
N GLY A 50 6.76 -6.34 -4.37
CA GLY A 50 5.77 -6.42 -5.44
C GLY A 50 6.02 -7.58 -6.39
N ASP A 51 7.24 -8.06 -6.55
CA ASP A 51 7.59 -9.23 -7.36
C ASP A 51 7.19 -10.56 -6.72
N ARG A 52 6.94 -10.57 -5.40
CA ARG A 52 6.50 -11.76 -4.65
C ARG A 52 4.99 -11.90 -4.56
N LEU A 53 4.22 -10.96 -5.09
CA LEU A 53 2.77 -11.06 -5.16
C LEU A 53 2.35 -12.17 -6.12
N VAL A 54 1.43 -13.01 -5.68
CA VAL A 54 0.74 -13.96 -6.57
C VAL A 54 -0.15 -13.19 -7.56
N CYS A 55 -0.89 -12.19 -7.06
CA CYS A 55 -1.71 -11.34 -7.91
C CYS A 55 -1.00 -10.04 -8.28
N ARG A 56 -0.87 -9.78 -9.58
CA ARG A 56 -0.32 -8.55 -10.14
C ARG A 56 1.13 -8.24 -9.69
N PRO A 57 2.09 -9.15 -9.94
CA PRO A 57 3.47 -8.92 -9.59
C PRO A 57 4.04 -7.67 -10.27
N LYS A 58 4.81 -6.88 -9.53
CA LYS A 58 5.54 -5.71 -10.04
C LYS A 58 6.93 -5.62 -9.45
N LYS A 59 7.94 -5.80 -10.32
CA LYS A 59 9.34 -5.51 -9.98
C LYS A 59 9.49 -4.06 -9.51
N ASP A 60 10.44 -3.86 -8.60
CA ASP A 60 10.82 -2.56 -8.04
C ASP A 60 9.72 -1.76 -7.33
N LYS A 61 8.66 -2.45 -6.93
CA LYS A 61 7.58 -1.89 -6.12
C LYS A 61 7.40 -2.68 -4.84
N ILE A 62 6.68 -2.08 -3.90
CA ILE A 62 6.29 -2.70 -2.65
C ILE A 62 4.77 -2.61 -2.58
N ALA A 63 4.09 -3.74 -2.40
CA ALA A 63 2.68 -3.75 -2.06
C ALA A 63 2.50 -3.46 -0.58
N VAL A 64 1.60 -2.53 -0.28
CA VAL A 64 1.29 -2.12 1.09
C VAL A 64 -0.21 -2.29 1.30
N MET A 65 -0.55 -2.98 2.38
CA MET A 65 -1.91 -3.23 2.81
C MET A 65 -2.30 -2.29 3.95
N PHE A 66 -3.52 -1.77 3.86
CA PHE A 66 -4.16 -0.90 4.83
C PHE A 66 -5.48 -1.53 5.31
N LEU A 67 -5.91 -1.14 6.51
CA LEU A 67 -7.22 -1.43 7.06
C LEU A 67 -7.90 -0.10 7.39
N ILE A 68 -8.89 0.30 6.60
CA ILE A 68 -9.59 1.58 6.74
C ILE A 68 -11.09 1.31 6.84
N ASN A 69 -11.74 1.81 7.90
CA ASN A 69 -13.18 1.59 8.15
C ASN A 69 -13.56 0.09 8.00
N ASN A 70 -12.80 -0.79 8.66
CA ASN A 70 -12.97 -2.25 8.62
C ASN A 70 -12.85 -2.90 7.23
N THR A 71 -12.25 -2.20 6.26
CA THR A 71 -12.06 -2.69 4.89
C THR A 71 -10.57 -2.86 4.58
N PHE A 72 -10.18 -4.07 4.19
CA PHE A 72 -8.83 -4.36 3.71
C PHE A 72 -8.62 -3.92 2.28
N CYS A 73 -7.45 -3.36 2.06
CA CYS A 73 -7.14 -2.71 0.81
C CYS A 73 -5.65 -2.59 0.61
N TRP A 74 -5.18 -2.73 -0.63
CA TRP A 74 -3.74 -2.63 -0.88
C TRP A 74 -3.41 -1.98 -2.22
N THR A 75 -2.24 -1.35 -2.26
CA THR A 75 -1.70 -0.69 -3.47
C THR A 75 -0.19 -0.89 -3.57
N HIS A 76 0.35 -0.61 -4.75
CA HIS A 76 1.79 -0.59 -4.97
C HIS A 76 2.35 0.81 -4.72
N LEU A 77 3.39 0.89 -3.88
CA LEU A 77 4.26 2.05 -3.75
C LEU A 77 5.58 1.80 -4.47
N ARG A 78 6.25 2.87 -4.88
CA ARG A 78 7.67 2.82 -5.24
C ARG A 78 8.49 2.54 -3.99
N LYS A 79 9.67 1.93 -4.15
CA LYS A 79 10.61 1.69 -3.03
C LYS A 79 10.94 2.99 -2.28
N GLU A 80 11.18 4.08 -3.00
CA GLU A 80 11.45 5.42 -2.42
C GLU A 80 10.29 5.94 -1.57
N GLU A 81 9.05 5.84 -2.07
CA GLU A 81 7.84 6.27 -1.35
C GLU A 81 7.64 5.44 -0.08
N PHE A 82 7.82 4.11 -0.19
CA PHE A 82 7.71 3.21 0.94
C PHE A 82 8.72 3.53 2.03
N TYR A 83 10.00 3.74 1.68
CA TYR A 83 11.02 4.07 2.67
C TYR A 83 10.81 5.44 3.29
N ALA A 84 10.43 6.46 2.50
CA ALA A 84 10.10 7.78 3.03
C ALA A 84 8.92 7.74 4.03
N VAL A 85 7.96 6.83 3.81
CA VAL A 85 6.78 6.72 4.67
C VAL A 85 7.00 5.78 5.85
N PHE A 86 7.75 4.68 5.75
CA PHE A 86 7.74 3.62 6.77
C PHE A 86 9.10 3.23 7.35
N LYS A 87 10.19 3.86 6.92
CA LYS A 87 11.49 3.83 7.61
C LYS A 87 11.81 5.19 8.22
#